data_AF-A0A4U8UQN3-F1
#
_entry.id   AF-A0A4U8UQN3-F1
#
_cell.length_a   1.000
_cell.length_b   1.000
_cell.length_c   1.000
_cell.angle_alpha   90.00
_cell.angle_beta   90.00
_cell.angle_gamma   90.00
#
_symmetry.space_group_name_H-M   'P 1'
#
loop_
_entity.id
_entity.type
_entity.pdbx_description
1 polymer ?
#
loop_
_entity_poly.entity_id
_entity_poly.type
_entity_poly.pdbx_seq_one_letter_code
_entity_poly.pdbx_strand_id
1 'polypeptide(L)'
;MDSRDVLRLANKKRAARSEAQNKNETDLLSNQYYTKLMNESHSVFSRLKKAAAVCTRSEDPVFMNSLDQASREYRAVLRSAIVDLSKSKRQKDRSLLLCLRGREMLWGLIELVAFSDRDEELAVRLSKWAQLMLLSDAADVYGEIVRNEVNHVGSERNELYWNGVILQVLSCNFSTAMNILNSHSNARSDLSVGKLVLQLERIHRLFKNGYNGDQFRKIQDNIKRMISDNFFSANNQALFVAKLLVGDSEVFREVCSGLVDYWCEVVPLFTITHMPNATVAALHECAEKCFEFGKQKLSHHLDLTIMSAMGGDVVEALLGAANCFGDWWFSAHLSDLIFRITQT
;
A
#
# COMPACT_ATOMS: atom_id res chain seq x y z
N MET A 1 41.83 -28.87 -17.66
CA MET A 1 40.38 -28.85 -17.38
C MET A 1 39.77 -27.79 -18.26
N ASP A 2 38.74 -28.20 -19.00
CA ASP A 2 38.28 -27.65 -20.28
C ASP A 2 37.04 -26.75 -20.06
N SER A 3 36.84 -25.73 -20.90
CA SER A 3 35.73 -24.75 -20.81
C SER A 3 34.32 -25.36 -20.93
N ARG A 4 34.23 -26.69 -21.07
CA ARG A 4 33.01 -27.49 -21.02
C ARG A 4 32.53 -27.79 -19.59
N ASP A 5 33.39 -27.63 -18.57
CA ASP A 5 33.02 -27.86 -17.17
C ASP A 5 32.23 -26.69 -16.55
N VAL A 6 32.41 -25.47 -17.06
CA VAL A 6 31.66 -24.28 -16.61
C VAL A 6 30.20 -24.31 -17.11
N LEU A 7 29.97 -24.85 -18.31
CA LEU A 7 28.62 -25.07 -18.86
C LEU A 7 27.88 -26.25 -18.18
N ARG A 8 28.60 -27.23 -17.63
CA ARG A 8 28.00 -28.28 -16.79
C ARG A 8 27.60 -27.76 -15.40
N LEU A 9 28.32 -26.81 -14.81
CA LEU A 9 27.90 -26.13 -13.58
C LEU A 9 26.68 -25.22 -13.78
N ALA A 10 26.55 -24.59 -14.95
CA ALA A 10 25.38 -23.80 -15.32
C ALA A 10 24.12 -24.67 -15.51
N ASN A 11 24.26 -25.87 -16.08
CA ASN A 11 23.16 -26.83 -16.20
C ASN A 11 22.83 -27.55 -14.88
N LYS A 12 23.80 -27.73 -13.96
CA LYS A 12 23.54 -28.23 -12.59
C LYS A 12 22.81 -27.19 -11.72
N LYS A 13 22.99 -25.89 -11.99
CA LYS A 13 22.23 -24.80 -11.34
C LYS A 13 20.76 -24.72 -11.77
N ARG A 14 20.36 -25.35 -12.88
CA ARG A 14 18.95 -25.46 -13.29
C ARG A 14 18.21 -26.57 -12.53
N ALA A 15 18.91 -27.65 -12.16
CA ALA A 15 18.39 -28.71 -11.28
C ALA A 15 18.41 -28.31 -9.79
N ALA A 16 19.44 -27.59 -9.34
CA ALA A 16 19.51 -27.07 -7.96
C ALA A 16 18.50 -25.94 -7.68
N ARG A 17 18.06 -25.20 -8.71
CA ARG A 17 16.90 -24.30 -8.59
C ARG A 17 15.59 -25.06 -8.38
N SER A 18 15.42 -26.22 -9.03
CA SER A 18 14.24 -27.07 -8.79
C SER A 18 14.24 -27.70 -7.39
N GLU A 19 15.38 -28.14 -6.85
CA GLU A 19 15.43 -28.69 -5.48
C GLU A 19 15.27 -27.62 -4.39
N ALA A 20 15.81 -26.41 -4.57
CA ALA A 20 15.65 -25.30 -3.62
C ALA A 20 14.23 -24.69 -3.70
N GLN A 21 13.64 -24.61 -4.90
CA GLN A 21 12.27 -24.16 -5.11
C GLN A 21 11.26 -25.21 -4.64
N ASN A 22 11.51 -26.50 -4.87
CA ASN A 22 10.69 -27.59 -4.34
C ASN A 22 10.76 -27.67 -2.81
N LYS A 23 11.91 -27.42 -2.18
CA LYS A 23 12.01 -27.32 -0.72
C LYS A 23 11.16 -26.17 -0.16
N ASN A 24 11.26 -25.00 -0.78
CA ASN A 24 10.45 -23.83 -0.39
C ASN A 24 8.95 -24.04 -0.62
N GLU A 25 8.55 -24.67 -1.73
CA GLU A 25 7.14 -24.99 -2.01
C GLU A 25 6.59 -26.05 -1.05
N THR A 26 7.38 -27.08 -0.73
CA THR A 26 6.98 -28.11 0.26
C THR A 26 6.84 -27.50 1.66
N ASP A 27 7.72 -26.56 2.02
CA ASP A 27 7.65 -25.83 3.29
C ASP A 27 6.46 -24.85 3.33
N LEU A 28 6.12 -24.20 2.22
CA LEU A 28 4.91 -23.35 2.08
C LEU A 28 3.63 -24.17 2.21
N LEU A 29 3.52 -25.30 1.50
CA LEU A 29 2.35 -26.19 1.55
C LEU A 29 2.20 -26.89 2.92
N SER A 30 3.27 -26.99 3.70
CA SER A 30 3.20 -27.44 5.10
C SER A 30 2.59 -26.39 6.04
N ASN A 31 2.49 -25.13 5.62
CA ASN A 31 1.92 -24.06 6.42
C ASN A 31 0.39 -24.04 6.29
N GLN A 32 -0.30 -24.31 7.39
CA GLN A 32 -1.77 -24.35 7.44
C GLN A 32 -2.46 -23.06 6.96
N TYR A 33 -1.86 -21.89 7.22
CA TYR A 33 -2.43 -20.61 6.82
C TYR A 33 -2.34 -20.43 5.30
N TYR A 34 -1.22 -20.84 4.72
CA TYR A 34 -1.03 -20.83 3.28
C TYR A 34 -1.95 -21.84 2.58
N THR A 35 -2.10 -23.05 3.11
CA THR A 35 -3.00 -24.06 2.53
C THR A 35 -4.47 -23.62 2.60
N LYS A 36 -4.90 -22.98 3.70
CA LYS A 36 -6.22 -22.36 3.81
C LYS A 36 -6.41 -21.27 2.74
N LEU A 37 -5.44 -20.37 2.60
CA LEU A 37 -5.43 -19.32 1.58
C LEU A 37 -5.60 -19.90 0.17
N MET A 38 -4.85 -20.95 -0.17
CA MET A 38 -4.93 -21.62 -1.47
C MET A 38 -6.33 -22.17 -1.73
N ASN A 39 -6.92 -22.89 -0.77
CA ASN A 39 -8.25 -23.47 -0.92
C ASN A 39 -9.36 -22.40 -1.08
N GLU A 40 -9.31 -21.36 -0.24
CA GLU A 40 -10.29 -20.28 -0.29
C GLU A 40 -10.18 -19.45 -1.58
N SER A 41 -8.95 -19.10 -1.99
CA SER A 41 -8.72 -18.38 -3.25
C SER A 41 -9.09 -19.20 -4.49
N HIS A 42 -8.84 -20.52 -4.47
CA HIS A 42 -9.31 -21.41 -5.54
C HIS A 42 -10.84 -21.42 -5.67
N SER A 43 -11.56 -21.35 -4.55
CA SER A 43 -13.02 -21.28 -4.53
C SER A 43 -13.53 -20.00 -5.22
N VAL A 44 -12.87 -18.86 -4.96
CA VAL A 44 -13.17 -17.58 -5.63
C VAL A 44 -13.09 -17.72 -7.15
N PHE A 45 -11.95 -18.21 -7.66
CA PHE A 45 -11.74 -18.35 -9.11
C PHE A 45 -12.58 -19.46 -9.75
N SER A 46 -12.93 -20.50 -8.99
CA SER A 46 -13.89 -21.52 -9.45
C SER A 46 -15.28 -20.94 -9.66
N ARG A 47 -15.73 -20.00 -8.81
CA ARG A 47 -16.98 -19.27 -9.01
C ARG A 47 -16.91 -18.33 -10.20
N LEU A 48 -15.81 -17.58 -10.32
CA LEU A 48 -15.59 -16.69 -11.47
C LEU A 48 -15.63 -17.46 -12.80
N LYS A 49 -14.99 -18.64 -12.87
CA LYS A 49 -15.03 -19.50 -14.05
C LYS A 49 -16.45 -19.94 -14.41
N LYS A 50 -17.29 -20.25 -13.41
CA LYS A 50 -18.70 -20.60 -13.63
C LYS A 50 -19.50 -19.41 -14.15
N ALA A 51 -19.26 -18.21 -13.62
CA ALA A 51 -19.89 -16.99 -14.12
C ALA A 51 -19.49 -16.71 -15.58
N ALA A 52 -18.19 -16.84 -15.90
CA ALA A 52 -17.66 -16.66 -17.26
C ALA A 52 -18.28 -17.64 -18.28
N ALA A 53 -18.65 -18.86 -17.86
CA ALA A 53 -19.27 -19.84 -18.74
C ALA A 53 -20.73 -19.52 -19.11
N VAL A 54 -21.40 -18.67 -18.32
CA VAL A 54 -22.80 -18.26 -18.53
C VAL A 54 -22.87 -16.96 -19.34
N CYS A 55 -21.88 -16.09 -19.22
CA CYS A 55 -21.81 -14.84 -19.97
C CYS A 55 -21.36 -15.09 -21.42
N THR A 56 -22.15 -14.61 -22.38
CA THR A 56 -21.90 -14.79 -23.82
C THR A 56 -21.08 -13.66 -24.45
N ARG A 57 -20.91 -12.54 -23.72
CA ARG A 57 -20.11 -11.38 -24.13
C ARG A 57 -19.18 -10.95 -23.01
N SER A 58 -17.95 -10.59 -23.36
CA SER A 58 -16.93 -10.13 -22.42
C SER A 58 -17.33 -8.80 -21.74
N GLU A 59 -18.06 -7.93 -22.45
CA GLU A 59 -18.49 -6.61 -21.96
C GLU A 59 -19.78 -6.64 -21.12
N ASP A 60 -20.29 -7.81 -20.74
CA ASP A 60 -21.50 -7.92 -19.92
C ASP A 60 -21.27 -7.24 -18.55
N PRO A 61 -22.06 -6.22 -18.15
CA PRO A 61 -21.93 -5.57 -16.85
C PRO A 61 -22.00 -6.54 -15.67
N VAL A 62 -22.75 -7.65 -15.81
CA VAL A 62 -22.83 -8.70 -14.79
C VAL A 62 -21.52 -9.46 -14.67
N PHE A 63 -20.82 -9.68 -15.79
CA PHE A 63 -19.51 -10.31 -15.80
C PHE A 63 -18.43 -9.39 -15.22
N MET A 64 -18.46 -8.10 -15.59
CA MET A 64 -17.54 -7.10 -15.03
C MET A 64 -17.69 -6.97 -13.51
N ASN A 65 -18.93 -6.97 -13.00
CA ASN A 65 -19.19 -7.02 -11.57
C ASN A 65 -18.66 -8.31 -10.92
N SER A 66 -18.71 -9.44 -11.63
CA SER A 66 -18.16 -10.71 -11.15
C SER A 66 -16.62 -10.69 -11.07
N LEU A 67 -15.95 -9.97 -11.97
CA LEU A 67 -14.49 -9.77 -11.95
C LEU A 67 -14.07 -8.88 -10.77
N ASP A 68 -14.77 -7.75 -10.55
CA ASP A 68 -14.53 -6.87 -9.39
C ASP A 68 -14.77 -7.63 -8.08
N GLN A 69 -15.88 -8.37 -8.00
CA GLN A 69 -16.20 -9.19 -6.84
C GLN A 69 -15.13 -10.26 -6.59
N ALA A 70 -14.65 -10.95 -7.63
CA ALA A 70 -13.59 -11.94 -7.49
C ALA A 70 -12.28 -11.31 -6.99
N SER A 71 -11.90 -10.12 -7.47
CA SER A 71 -10.73 -9.40 -6.97
C SER A 71 -10.87 -9.04 -5.49
N ARG A 72 -12.03 -8.50 -5.09
CA ARG A 72 -12.33 -8.15 -3.68
C ARG A 72 -12.32 -9.37 -2.78
N GLU A 73 -12.93 -10.47 -3.20
CA GLU A 73 -12.96 -11.71 -2.43
C GLU A 73 -11.57 -12.32 -2.27
N TYR A 74 -10.74 -12.32 -3.32
CA TYR A 74 -9.36 -12.79 -3.23
C TYR A 74 -8.57 -11.95 -2.22
N ARG A 75 -8.68 -10.62 -2.27
CA ARG A 75 -8.05 -9.73 -1.29
C ARG A 75 -8.56 -9.97 0.12
N ALA A 76 -9.86 -10.21 0.31
CA ALA A 76 -10.42 -10.53 1.63
C ALA A 76 -9.87 -11.84 2.20
N VAL A 77 -9.74 -12.87 1.36
CA VAL A 77 -9.10 -14.15 1.71
C VAL A 77 -7.63 -13.94 2.10
N LEU A 78 -6.90 -13.14 1.33
CA LEU A 78 -5.51 -12.78 1.62
C LEU A 78 -5.36 -12.01 2.94
N ARG A 79 -6.21 -11.00 3.16
CA ARG A 79 -6.25 -10.23 4.41
C ARG A 79 -6.59 -11.11 5.61
N SER A 80 -7.55 -12.03 5.48
CA SER A 80 -7.88 -12.99 6.55
C SER A 80 -6.66 -13.85 6.91
N ALA A 81 -5.91 -14.33 5.90
CA ALA A 81 -4.69 -15.09 6.15
C ALA A 81 -3.62 -14.25 6.85
N ILE A 82 -3.44 -12.99 6.45
CA ILE A 82 -2.51 -12.04 7.10
C ILE A 82 -2.88 -11.82 8.57
N VAL A 83 -4.16 -11.58 8.88
CA VAL A 83 -4.66 -11.37 10.25
C VAL A 83 -4.54 -12.64 11.11
N ASP A 84 -4.83 -13.81 10.55
CA ASP A 84 -4.67 -15.08 11.25
C ASP A 84 -3.19 -15.38 11.55
N LEU A 85 -2.31 -15.03 10.61
CA LEU A 85 -0.87 -15.24 10.70
C LEU A 85 -0.18 -14.22 11.62
N SER A 86 -0.65 -12.97 11.70
CA SER A 86 -0.09 -11.95 12.59
C SER A 86 -0.26 -12.29 14.08
N LYS A 87 -1.28 -13.10 14.40
CA LYS A 87 -1.50 -13.66 15.74
C LYS A 87 -0.53 -14.78 16.10
N SER A 88 0.16 -15.37 15.11
CA SER A 88 1.13 -16.45 15.35
C SER A 88 2.43 -15.91 15.93
N LYS A 89 2.95 -16.58 16.96
CA LYS A 89 4.25 -16.26 17.58
C LYS A 89 5.42 -17.02 16.93
N ARG A 90 5.19 -17.83 15.90
CA ARG A 90 6.22 -18.67 15.29
C ARG A 90 7.09 -17.84 14.36
N GLN A 91 8.41 -17.89 14.53
CA GLN A 91 9.35 -17.13 13.70
C GLN A 91 9.21 -17.43 12.19
N LYS A 92 8.92 -18.69 11.82
CA LYS A 92 8.68 -19.10 10.43
C LYS A 92 7.48 -18.39 9.80
N ASP A 93 6.46 -18.08 10.59
CA ASP A 93 5.23 -17.43 10.13
C ASP A 93 5.47 -15.93 9.83
N ARG A 94 6.49 -15.31 10.45
CA ARG A 94 6.86 -13.91 10.17
C ARG A 94 7.33 -13.70 8.72
N SER A 95 8.10 -14.64 8.18
CA SER A 95 8.57 -14.56 6.79
C SER A 95 7.42 -14.66 5.79
N LEU A 96 6.49 -15.59 6.04
CA LEU A 96 5.27 -15.74 5.25
C LEU A 96 4.37 -14.50 5.38
N LEU A 97 4.25 -13.91 6.57
CA LEU A 97 3.47 -12.70 6.80
C LEU A 97 3.96 -11.53 5.94
N LEU A 98 5.26 -11.29 5.90
CA LEU A 98 5.86 -10.25 5.06
C LEU A 98 5.62 -10.54 3.56
N CYS A 99 5.75 -11.81 3.15
CA CYS A 99 5.46 -12.24 1.78
C CYS A 99 3.98 -11.99 1.39
N LEU A 100 3.03 -12.36 2.25
CA LEU A 100 1.60 -12.15 2.00
C LEU A 100 1.22 -10.66 1.98
N ARG A 101 1.83 -9.84 2.85
CA ARG A 101 1.67 -8.38 2.81
C ARG A 101 2.19 -7.79 1.50
N GLY A 102 3.35 -8.24 1.03
CA GLY A 102 3.90 -7.86 -0.28
C GLY A 102 2.97 -8.23 -1.44
N ARG A 103 2.35 -9.41 -1.39
CA ARG A 103 1.33 -9.84 -2.38
C ARG A 103 0.10 -8.94 -2.35
N GLU A 104 -0.42 -8.63 -1.17
CA GLU A 104 -1.61 -7.80 -1.03
C GLU A 104 -1.38 -6.39 -1.57
N MET A 105 -0.24 -5.80 -1.23
CA MET A 105 0.20 -4.51 -1.74
C MET A 105 0.29 -4.51 -3.25
N LEU A 106 0.98 -5.50 -3.84
CA LEU A 106 1.19 -5.58 -5.28
C LEU A 106 -0.12 -5.85 -6.03
N TRP A 107 -1.03 -6.67 -5.47
CA TRP A 107 -2.36 -6.88 -6.01
C TRP A 107 -3.14 -5.58 -6.07
N GLY A 108 -3.17 -4.83 -4.96
CA GLY A 108 -3.86 -3.54 -4.90
C GLY A 108 -3.28 -2.52 -5.87
N LEU A 109 -1.96 -2.53 -6.09
CA LEU A 109 -1.29 -1.65 -7.04
C LEU A 109 -1.63 -2.00 -8.49
N ILE A 110 -1.52 -3.29 -8.84
CA ILE A 110 -1.86 -3.78 -10.18
C ILE A 110 -3.35 -3.55 -10.45
N GLU A 111 -4.22 -3.76 -9.47
CA GLU A 111 -5.64 -3.42 -9.57
C GLU A 111 -5.82 -1.92 -9.81
N LEU A 112 -5.16 -1.06 -9.04
CA LEU A 112 -5.23 0.40 -9.21
C LEU A 112 -4.82 0.85 -10.63
N VAL A 113 -3.81 0.20 -11.21
CA VAL A 113 -3.26 0.56 -12.52
C VAL A 113 -4.07 -0.05 -13.67
N ALA A 114 -4.50 -1.31 -13.54
CA ALA A 114 -5.18 -2.05 -14.61
C ALA A 114 -6.71 -1.90 -14.59
N PHE A 115 -7.33 -1.83 -13.41
CA PHE A 115 -8.78 -1.66 -13.24
C PHE A 115 -9.06 -0.17 -13.23
N SER A 116 -9.12 0.41 -14.42
CA SER A 116 -9.47 1.82 -14.59
C SER A 116 -10.98 1.99 -14.47
N ASP A 117 -11.47 2.35 -13.29
CA ASP A 117 -12.75 3.05 -13.21
C ASP A 117 -12.53 4.45 -13.82
N ARG A 118 -13.10 4.68 -15.01
CA ARG A 118 -12.83 5.89 -15.81
C ARG A 118 -13.30 7.16 -15.12
N ASP A 119 -14.19 7.04 -14.14
CA ASP A 119 -14.83 8.17 -13.47
C ASP A 119 -14.16 8.52 -12.12
N GLU A 120 -13.26 7.66 -11.60
CA GLU A 120 -12.61 7.90 -10.31
C GLU A 120 -11.19 8.48 -10.44
N GLU A 121 -11.02 9.68 -9.89
CA GLU A 121 -9.74 10.38 -9.80
C GLU A 121 -8.64 9.52 -9.17
N LEU A 122 -7.42 9.58 -9.72
CA LEU A 122 -6.29 8.77 -9.25
C LEU A 122 -6.00 8.99 -7.76
N ALA A 123 -6.15 10.22 -7.27
CA ALA A 123 -5.97 10.53 -5.85
C ALA A 123 -6.87 9.68 -4.94
N VAL A 124 -8.13 9.45 -5.33
CA VAL A 124 -9.07 8.63 -4.56
C VAL A 124 -8.64 7.17 -4.61
N ARG A 125 -8.26 6.66 -5.78
CA ARG A 125 -7.73 5.28 -5.92
C ARG A 125 -6.46 5.07 -5.10
N LEU A 126 -5.53 6.01 -5.15
CA LEU A 126 -4.31 6.00 -4.34
C LEU A 126 -4.63 6.03 -2.84
N SER A 127 -5.64 6.79 -2.40
CA SER A 127 -6.04 6.81 -1.00
C SER A 127 -6.55 5.44 -0.54
N LYS A 128 -7.33 4.74 -1.38
CA LYS A 128 -7.79 3.36 -1.10
C LYS A 128 -6.61 2.40 -1.04
N TRP A 129 -5.64 2.53 -1.94
CA TRP A 129 -4.44 1.69 -1.94
C TRP A 129 -3.54 1.96 -0.73
N ALA A 130 -3.34 3.22 -0.36
CA ALA A 130 -2.62 3.63 0.86
C ALA A 130 -3.26 3.02 2.11
N GLN A 131 -4.59 3.07 2.18
CA GLN A 131 -5.35 2.44 3.25
C GLN A 131 -5.09 0.93 3.31
N LEU A 132 -5.07 0.23 2.17
CA LEU A 132 -4.79 -1.21 2.17
C LEU A 132 -3.37 -1.53 2.65
N MET A 133 -2.37 -0.76 2.26
CA MET A 133 -0.97 -0.99 2.70
C MET A 133 -0.76 -0.68 4.17
N LEU A 134 -1.25 0.48 4.61
CA LEU A 134 -0.91 1.08 5.90
C LEU A 134 -1.97 0.90 6.99
N LEU A 135 -3.20 0.46 6.68
CA LEU A 135 -4.06 -0.17 7.70
C LEU A 135 -3.48 -1.55 8.01
N SER A 136 -2.43 -1.56 8.82
CA SER A 136 -1.89 -2.74 9.47
C SER A 136 -2.03 -2.60 10.99
N ASP A 137 -1.86 -3.72 11.69
CA ASP A 137 -1.84 -3.78 13.16
C ASP A 137 -0.94 -2.70 13.78
N ALA A 138 0.11 -2.20 13.11
CA ALA A 138 0.95 -1.12 13.64
C ALA A 138 0.20 0.22 13.73
N ALA A 139 -0.55 0.61 12.69
CA ALA A 139 -1.34 1.84 12.69
C ALA A 139 -2.49 1.77 13.71
N ASP A 140 -3.07 0.58 13.90
CA ASP A 140 -4.07 0.30 14.94
C ASP A 140 -3.44 0.24 16.32
N VAL A 141 -2.25 -0.35 16.51
CA VAL A 141 -1.50 -0.37 17.77
C VAL A 141 -1.09 1.03 18.19
N TYR A 142 -0.63 1.89 17.27
CA TYR A 142 -0.41 3.30 17.60
C TYR A 142 -1.71 4.01 17.96
N GLY A 143 -2.78 3.75 17.22
CA GLY A 143 -4.12 4.27 17.54
C GLY A 143 -4.69 3.73 18.85
N GLU A 144 -4.36 2.51 19.26
CA GLU A 144 -4.81 1.84 20.49
C GLU A 144 -3.97 2.23 21.69
N ILE A 145 -2.64 2.34 21.56
CA ILE A 145 -1.76 2.89 22.61
C ILE A 145 -2.24 4.29 22.99
N VAL A 146 -2.56 5.11 21.99
CA VAL A 146 -3.08 6.47 22.22
C VAL A 146 -4.50 6.47 22.81
N ARG A 147 -5.35 5.47 22.47
CA ARG A 147 -6.71 5.34 23.04
C ARG A 147 -6.74 4.69 24.43
N ASN A 148 -5.76 3.84 24.76
CA ASN A 148 -5.70 3.01 25.96
C ASN A 148 -4.71 3.54 27.02
N GLU A 149 -3.93 4.59 26.75
CA GLU A 149 -3.20 5.32 27.78
C GLU A 149 -4.19 6.10 28.66
N VAL A 150 -4.72 5.42 29.68
CA VAL A 150 -5.75 5.85 30.65
C VAL A 150 -5.40 7.11 31.46
N ASN A 151 -4.25 7.78 31.26
CA ASN A 151 -3.80 8.90 32.08
C ASN A 151 -3.31 10.12 31.28
N HIS A 152 -4.16 10.64 30.39
CA HIS A 152 -4.42 12.03 29.96
C HIS A 152 -3.42 13.23 30.11
N VAL A 153 -2.12 13.07 30.39
CA VAL A 153 -1.18 14.20 30.39
C VAL A 153 0.13 13.81 29.72
N GLY A 154 0.41 14.40 28.55
CA GLY A 154 1.74 14.33 27.93
C GLY A 154 1.97 13.20 26.93
N SER A 155 0.93 12.47 26.48
CA SER A 155 1.07 11.45 25.41
C SER A 155 1.57 12.07 24.10
N GLU A 156 1.28 13.35 23.85
CA GLU A 156 1.81 14.14 22.76
C GLU A 156 3.33 14.37 22.81
N ARG A 157 3.95 14.14 23.97
CA ARG A 157 5.41 14.19 24.14
C ARG A 157 6.07 12.87 23.73
N ASN A 158 5.28 11.82 23.53
CA ASN A 158 5.75 10.54 23.03
C ASN A 158 5.81 10.59 21.50
N GLU A 159 6.95 10.22 20.92
CA GLU A 159 7.13 10.12 19.48
C GLU A 159 6.12 9.13 18.84
N LEU A 160 5.70 8.10 19.58
CA LEU A 160 4.73 7.11 19.10
C LEU A 160 3.35 7.73 18.80
N TYR A 161 2.96 8.80 19.50
CA TYR A 161 1.73 9.52 19.22
C TYR A 161 1.77 10.18 17.83
N TRP A 162 2.84 10.91 17.55
CA TRP A 162 3.02 11.61 16.27
C TRP A 162 3.29 10.66 15.12
N ASN A 163 4.00 9.55 15.37
CA ASN A 163 4.11 8.44 14.41
C ASN A 163 2.73 7.89 14.05
N GLY A 164 1.84 7.72 15.04
CA GLY A 164 0.44 7.36 14.80
C GLY A 164 -0.27 8.37 13.89
N VAL A 165 -0.18 9.67 14.18
CA VAL A 165 -0.78 10.72 13.33
C VAL A 165 -0.21 10.68 11.91
N ILE A 166 1.12 10.58 11.76
CA ILE A 166 1.82 10.56 10.48
C ILE A 166 1.39 9.35 9.65
N LEU A 167 1.33 8.15 10.25
CA LEU A 167 0.88 6.94 9.56
C LEU A 167 -0.58 7.04 9.11
N GLN A 168 -1.46 7.67 9.92
CA GLN A 168 -2.85 7.92 9.51
C GLN A 168 -2.94 8.94 8.36
N VAL A 169 -2.06 9.94 8.31
CA VAL A 169 -1.99 10.89 7.20
C VAL A 169 -1.41 10.22 5.93
N LEU A 170 -0.37 9.41 6.05
CA LEU A 170 0.22 8.63 4.96
C LEU A 170 -0.78 7.64 4.34
N SER A 171 -1.57 6.98 5.18
CA SER A 171 -2.67 6.11 4.74
C SER A 171 -3.88 6.87 4.20
N CYS A 172 -3.84 8.21 4.13
CA CYS A 172 -4.98 9.05 3.77
C CYS A 172 -6.22 8.87 4.66
N ASN A 173 -6.06 8.32 5.88
CA ASN A 173 -7.12 8.23 6.88
C ASN A 173 -7.17 9.51 7.74
N PHE A 174 -7.50 10.61 7.09
CA PHE A 174 -7.54 11.93 7.71
C PHE A 174 -8.55 12.00 8.88
N SER A 175 -9.62 11.20 8.85
CA SER A 175 -10.60 11.12 9.95
C SER A 175 -9.97 10.60 11.24
N THR A 176 -9.27 9.47 11.18
CA THR A 176 -8.57 8.94 12.35
C THR A 176 -7.44 9.85 12.81
N ALA A 177 -6.68 10.45 11.88
CA ALA A 177 -5.65 11.44 12.22
C ALA A 177 -6.25 12.62 13.03
N MET A 178 -7.40 13.15 12.60
CA MET A 178 -8.11 14.20 13.35
C MET A 178 -8.59 13.72 14.71
N ASN A 179 -9.11 12.49 14.82
CA ASN A 179 -9.56 11.95 16.10
C ASN A 179 -8.39 11.84 17.09
N ILE A 180 -7.23 11.36 16.65
CA ILE A 180 -6.00 11.32 17.46
C ILE A 180 -5.59 12.73 17.90
N LEU A 181 -5.56 13.69 16.97
CA LEU A 181 -5.21 15.08 17.26
C LEU A 181 -6.20 15.78 18.21
N ASN A 182 -7.49 15.47 18.11
CA ASN A 182 -8.51 16.00 19.03
C ASN A 182 -8.41 15.39 20.43
N SER A 183 -7.83 14.19 20.56
CA SER A 183 -7.50 13.57 21.86
C SER A 183 -6.25 14.17 22.53
N HIS A 184 -5.53 15.07 21.85
CA HIS A 184 -4.38 15.79 22.41
C HIS A 184 -4.79 16.57 23.67
N SER A 185 -4.07 16.41 24.79
CA SER A 185 -4.42 17.02 26.08
C SER A 185 -4.57 18.55 26.00
N ASN A 186 -3.80 19.18 25.12
CA ASN A 186 -3.85 20.63 24.84
C ASN A 186 -4.53 20.96 23.50
N ALA A 187 -5.35 20.09 22.91
CA ALA A 187 -5.95 20.31 21.57
C ALA A 187 -6.68 21.67 21.46
N ARG A 188 -7.29 22.13 22.56
CA ARG A 188 -8.04 23.39 22.62
C ARG A 188 -7.15 24.63 22.77
N SER A 189 -5.95 24.48 23.30
CA SER A 189 -5.01 25.58 23.59
C SER A 189 -3.86 25.64 22.57
N ASP A 190 -3.50 24.53 21.94
CA ASP A 190 -2.51 24.47 20.87
C ASP A 190 -3.14 24.90 19.54
N LEU A 191 -2.91 26.16 19.19
CA LEU A 191 -3.37 26.76 17.94
C LEU A 191 -2.82 26.03 16.70
N SER A 192 -1.60 25.47 16.77
CA SER A 192 -0.98 24.72 15.67
C SER A 192 -1.75 23.45 15.37
N VAL A 193 -2.09 22.70 16.42
CA VAL A 193 -2.90 21.47 16.33
C VAL A 193 -4.32 21.80 15.85
N GLY A 194 -4.97 22.80 16.44
CA GLY A 194 -6.33 23.19 16.03
C GLY A 194 -6.40 23.62 14.56
N LYS A 195 -5.39 24.36 14.08
CA LYS A 195 -5.30 24.74 12.66
C LYS A 195 -5.01 23.55 11.75
N LEU A 196 -4.16 22.62 12.15
CA LEU A 196 -3.89 21.39 11.41
C LEU A 196 -5.17 20.55 11.26
N VAL A 197 -5.91 20.35 12.34
CA VAL A 197 -7.21 19.63 12.34
C VAL A 197 -8.17 20.25 11.34
N LEU A 198 -8.30 21.58 11.30
CA LEU A 198 -9.16 22.25 10.31
C LEU A 198 -8.74 21.98 8.86
N GLN A 199 -7.45 21.88 8.56
CA GLN A 199 -7.00 21.55 7.20
C GLN A 199 -7.23 20.07 6.87
N LEU A 200 -6.95 19.16 7.81
CA LEU A 200 -7.27 17.74 7.66
C LEU A 200 -8.77 17.52 7.43
N GLU A 201 -9.63 18.28 8.10
CA GLU A 201 -11.07 18.19 7.93
C GLU A 201 -11.50 18.61 6.51
N ARG A 202 -10.91 19.69 5.99
CA ARG A 202 -11.16 20.14 4.62
C ARG A 202 -10.73 19.11 3.59
N ILE A 203 -9.54 18.51 3.79
CA ILE A 203 -9.05 17.43 2.94
C ILE A 203 -9.98 16.22 3.03
N HIS A 204 -10.34 15.77 4.24
CA HIS A 204 -11.25 14.65 4.43
C HIS A 204 -12.59 14.85 3.71
N ARG A 205 -13.19 16.05 3.84
CA ARG A 205 -14.44 16.40 3.14
C ARG A 205 -14.26 16.38 1.63
N LEU A 206 -13.13 16.83 1.11
CA LEU A 206 -12.83 16.79 -0.32
C LEU A 206 -12.80 15.35 -0.86
N PHE A 207 -12.14 14.44 -0.15
CA PHE A 207 -12.13 13.02 -0.53
C PHE A 207 -13.52 12.36 -0.42
N LYS A 208 -14.35 12.78 0.55
CA LYS A 208 -15.69 12.22 0.76
C LYS A 208 -16.72 12.72 -0.26
N ASN A 209 -16.63 13.97 -0.67
CA ASN A 209 -17.67 14.65 -1.46
C ASN A 209 -17.34 14.74 -2.96
N GLY A 210 -16.26 14.11 -3.41
CA GLY A 210 -15.75 14.20 -4.78
C GLY A 210 -14.43 14.98 -4.81
N TYR A 211 -13.33 14.26 -5.01
CA TYR A 211 -12.00 14.85 -5.04
C TYR A 211 -11.86 15.80 -6.24
N ASN A 212 -11.16 16.91 -6.01
CA ASN A 212 -10.79 17.85 -7.05
C ASN A 212 -9.41 18.41 -6.73
N GLY A 213 -8.42 18.19 -7.60
CA GLY A 213 -7.04 18.57 -7.30
C GLY A 213 -6.80 20.08 -7.27
N ASP A 214 -7.65 20.90 -7.91
CA ASP A 214 -7.55 22.37 -7.80
C ASP A 214 -8.04 22.87 -6.44
N GLN A 215 -9.11 22.26 -5.90
CA GLN A 215 -9.55 22.52 -4.52
C GLN A 215 -8.50 22.04 -3.52
N PHE A 216 -7.90 20.87 -3.76
CA PHE A 216 -6.80 20.38 -2.93
C PHE A 216 -5.62 21.35 -2.93
N ARG A 217 -5.22 21.87 -4.10
CA ARG A 217 -4.15 22.86 -4.24
C ARG A 217 -4.45 24.15 -3.45
N LYS A 218 -5.70 24.63 -3.47
CA LYS A 218 -6.11 25.78 -2.64
C LYS A 218 -5.95 25.50 -1.14
N ILE A 219 -6.22 24.28 -0.69
CA ILE A 219 -5.95 23.87 0.70
C ILE A 219 -4.44 23.88 0.97
N GLN A 220 -3.63 23.32 0.06
CA GLN A 220 -2.16 23.34 0.19
C GLN A 220 -1.60 24.76 0.24
N ASP A 221 -2.07 25.67 -0.60
CA ASP A 221 -1.63 27.07 -0.61
C ASP A 221 -1.96 27.77 0.72
N ASN A 222 -3.10 27.43 1.35
CA ASN A 222 -3.40 27.90 2.70
C ASN A 222 -2.39 27.36 3.73
N ILE A 223 -2.06 26.07 3.66
CA ILE A 223 -1.08 25.45 4.57
C ILE A 223 0.31 26.08 4.37
N LYS A 224 0.75 26.28 3.12
CA LYS A 224 2.03 26.93 2.78
C LYS A 224 2.11 28.35 3.34
N ARG A 225 1.02 29.13 3.23
CA ARG A 225 0.93 30.46 3.85
C ARG A 225 1.06 30.38 5.37
N MET A 226 0.35 29.47 6.01
CA MET A 226 0.46 29.27 7.47
C MET A 226 1.87 28.85 7.90
N ILE A 227 2.57 28.01 7.13
CA ILE A 227 3.97 27.67 7.39
C ILE A 227 4.86 28.92 7.28
N SER A 228 4.67 29.73 6.22
CA SER A 228 5.43 30.96 5.98
C SER A 228 5.20 32.02 7.07
N ASP A 229 3.97 32.09 7.58
CA ASP A 229 3.57 32.98 8.68
C ASP A 229 4.03 32.46 10.06
N ASN A 230 4.82 31.37 10.11
CA ASN A 230 5.30 30.71 11.32
C ASN A 230 4.19 30.26 12.27
N PHE A 231 3.00 29.92 11.74
CA PHE A 231 1.83 29.56 12.54
C PHE A 231 2.03 28.26 13.33
N PHE A 232 2.93 27.38 12.87
CA PHE A 232 3.26 26.11 13.52
C PHE A 232 4.54 26.16 14.38
N SER A 233 5.12 27.34 14.59
CA SER A 233 6.41 27.51 15.31
C SER A 233 6.39 26.96 16.74
N ALA A 234 5.22 26.91 17.38
CA ALA A 234 5.06 26.37 18.73
C ALA A 234 5.06 24.83 18.79
N ASN A 235 4.85 24.14 17.66
CA ASN A 235 4.73 22.69 17.61
C ASN A 235 5.37 22.13 16.32
N ASN A 236 6.62 21.69 16.44
CA ASN A 236 7.40 21.14 15.32
C ASN A 236 6.78 19.88 14.70
N GLN A 237 6.05 19.09 15.48
CA GLN A 237 5.39 17.89 14.98
C GLN A 237 4.15 18.24 14.15
N ALA A 238 3.37 19.24 14.58
CA ALA A 238 2.30 19.79 13.75
C ALA A 238 2.85 20.42 12.46
N LEU A 239 4.01 21.09 12.53
CA LEU A 239 4.73 21.58 11.35
C LEU A 239 5.16 20.43 10.42
N PHE A 240 5.66 19.32 10.96
CA PHE A 240 6.06 18.14 10.20
C PHE A 240 4.88 17.57 9.40
N VAL A 241 3.72 17.38 10.05
CA VAL A 241 2.50 16.92 9.37
C VAL A 241 2.01 17.96 8.34
N ALA A 242 2.06 19.25 8.66
CA ALA A 242 1.70 20.30 7.70
C ALA A 242 2.62 20.27 6.45
N LYS A 243 3.92 20.01 6.64
CA LYS A 243 4.90 19.83 5.56
C LYS A 243 4.62 18.60 4.70
N LEU A 244 4.21 17.47 5.30
CA LEU A 244 3.72 16.31 4.55
C LEU A 244 2.56 16.68 3.62
N LEU A 245 1.56 17.41 4.14
CA LEU A 245 0.36 17.78 3.38
C LEU A 245 0.64 18.73 2.20
N VAL A 246 1.77 19.45 2.21
CA VAL A 246 2.19 20.33 1.10
C VAL A 246 3.22 19.69 0.17
N GLY A 247 3.63 18.45 0.41
CA GLY A 247 4.53 17.71 -0.47
C GLY A 247 6.03 17.98 -0.23
N ASP A 248 6.44 18.37 0.98
CA ASP A 248 7.86 18.62 1.30
C ASP A 248 8.69 17.32 1.21
N SER A 249 9.59 17.23 0.23
CA SER A 249 10.36 16.02 -0.08
C SER A 249 11.28 15.59 1.06
N GLU A 250 11.81 16.51 1.87
CA GLU A 250 12.71 16.14 2.96
C GLU A 250 11.98 15.46 4.10
N VAL A 251 10.72 15.83 4.32
CA VAL A 251 9.85 15.19 5.31
C VAL A 251 9.47 13.78 4.87
N PHE A 252 9.22 13.56 3.58
CA PHE A 252 9.02 12.21 3.02
C PHE A 252 10.28 11.35 3.12
N ARG A 253 11.47 11.94 2.93
CA ARG A 253 12.76 11.26 3.13
C ARG A 253 12.94 10.81 4.57
N GLU A 254 12.60 11.65 5.53
CA GLU A 254 12.67 11.30 6.95
C GLU A 254 11.74 10.13 7.29
N VAL A 255 10.50 10.15 6.79
CA VAL A 255 9.55 9.03 6.94
C VAL A 255 10.13 7.73 6.37
N CYS A 256 10.69 7.76 5.15
CA CYS A 256 11.29 6.58 4.51
C CYS A 256 12.50 6.02 5.28
N SER A 257 13.22 6.87 6.01
CA SER A 257 14.42 6.46 6.73
C SER A 257 14.12 5.59 7.96
N GLY A 258 12.99 5.84 8.64
CA GLY A 258 12.75 5.27 9.97
C GLY A 258 11.33 4.82 10.31
N LEU A 259 10.30 5.30 9.60
CA LEU A 259 8.90 5.09 10.01
C LEU A 259 8.16 4.00 9.19
N VAL A 260 8.53 3.83 7.93
CA VAL A 260 7.91 2.86 7.01
C VAL A 260 8.87 1.72 6.66
N ASP A 261 8.32 0.55 6.36
CA ASP A 261 9.10 -0.64 6.01
C ASP A 261 9.43 -0.65 4.51
N TYR A 262 8.52 -0.14 3.67
CA TYR A 262 8.69 -0.06 2.23
C TYR A 262 8.59 1.38 1.74
N TRP A 263 9.52 1.80 0.89
CA TRP A 263 9.51 3.15 0.29
C TRP A 263 8.21 3.43 -0.50
N CYS A 264 7.58 2.40 -1.05
CA CYS A 264 6.35 2.54 -1.81
C CYS A 264 5.14 2.92 -0.94
N GLU A 265 5.23 2.75 0.39
CA GLU A 265 4.17 3.15 1.33
C GLU A 265 3.93 4.66 1.35
N VAL A 266 4.93 5.48 0.97
CA VAL A 266 4.77 6.94 0.90
C VAL A 266 4.29 7.46 -0.46
N VAL A 267 4.37 6.64 -1.52
CA VAL A 267 4.01 7.03 -2.89
C VAL A 267 2.59 7.59 -3.00
N PRO A 268 1.55 7.04 -2.35
CA PRO A 268 0.20 7.57 -2.46
C PRO A 268 0.10 9.03 -2.02
N LEU A 269 0.50 9.34 -0.78
CA LEU A 269 0.41 10.70 -0.25
C LEU A 269 1.36 11.63 -1.01
N PHE A 270 2.57 11.17 -1.35
CA PHE A 270 3.51 11.97 -2.13
C PHE A 270 2.92 12.35 -3.49
N THR A 271 2.33 11.41 -4.22
CA THR A 271 1.70 11.67 -5.52
C THR A 271 0.54 12.67 -5.37
N ILE A 272 -0.35 12.46 -4.40
CA ILE A 272 -1.49 13.36 -4.14
C ILE A 272 -1.04 14.78 -3.80
N THR A 273 0.05 14.92 -3.04
CA THR A 273 0.53 16.23 -2.55
C THR A 273 1.45 16.93 -3.54
N HIS A 274 2.24 16.20 -4.32
CA HIS A 274 3.15 16.73 -5.33
C HIS A 274 2.43 17.00 -6.66
N MET A 275 1.50 16.11 -7.05
CA MET A 275 0.75 16.18 -8.29
C MET A 275 -0.74 15.88 -8.05
N PRO A 276 -1.53 16.84 -7.49
CA PRO A 276 -2.94 16.63 -7.15
C PRO A 276 -3.83 16.17 -8.32
N ASN A 277 -3.48 16.53 -9.56
CA ASN A 277 -4.18 16.13 -10.79
C ASN A 277 -3.43 15.03 -11.55
N ALA A 278 -2.64 14.19 -10.85
CA ALA A 278 -1.88 13.12 -11.48
C ALA A 278 -2.80 12.13 -12.20
N THR A 279 -2.32 11.61 -13.33
CA THR A 279 -2.87 10.43 -14.00
C THR A 279 -1.97 9.23 -13.72
N VAL A 280 -2.42 8.02 -14.08
CA VAL A 280 -1.61 6.79 -13.92
C VAL A 280 -0.24 6.93 -14.59
N ALA A 281 -0.15 7.64 -15.71
CA ALA A 281 1.11 7.88 -16.41
C ALA A 281 2.15 8.68 -15.58
N ALA A 282 1.70 9.51 -14.64
CA ALA A 282 2.58 10.29 -13.77
C ALA A 282 3.00 9.53 -12.50
N LEU A 283 2.41 8.36 -12.23
CA LEU A 283 2.68 7.58 -11.02
C LEU A 283 4.13 7.09 -10.99
N HIS A 284 4.68 6.69 -12.14
CA HIS A 284 6.06 6.23 -12.24
C HIS A 284 7.08 7.31 -11.83
N GLU A 285 6.91 8.55 -12.30
CA GLU A 285 7.81 9.65 -11.94
C GLU A 285 7.79 9.92 -10.42
N CYS A 286 6.60 9.88 -9.82
CA CYS A 286 6.45 10.02 -8.37
C CYS A 286 7.11 8.86 -7.62
N ALA A 287 6.97 7.64 -8.13
CA ALA A 287 7.58 6.44 -7.58
C ALA A 287 9.11 6.51 -7.60
N GLU A 288 9.71 6.94 -8.71
CA GLU A 288 11.15 7.12 -8.82
C GLU A 288 11.67 8.05 -7.72
N LYS A 289 11.05 9.21 -7.53
CA LYS A 289 11.43 10.17 -6.46
C LYS A 289 11.33 9.53 -5.07
N CYS A 290 10.24 8.81 -4.79
CA CYS A 290 10.08 8.10 -3.51
C CYS A 290 11.11 6.98 -3.31
N PHE A 291 11.46 6.27 -4.38
CA PHE A 291 12.50 5.24 -4.35
C PHE A 291 13.86 5.86 -3.98
N GLU A 292 14.16 7.07 -4.47
CA GLU A 292 15.37 7.79 -4.08
C GLU A 292 15.41 8.17 -2.59
N PHE A 293 14.25 8.39 -1.97
CA PHE A 293 14.15 8.63 -0.53
C PHE A 293 14.54 7.39 0.28
N GLY A 294 14.26 6.18 -0.24
CA GLY A 294 14.49 4.89 0.40
C GLY A 294 15.83 4.21 0.09
N LYS A 295 16.71 4.83 -0.71
CA LYS A 295 17.95 4.25 -1.30
C LYS A 295 18.90 3.52 -0.32
N GLN A 296 18.73 3.64 0.99
CA GLN A 296 19.60 2.99 2.00
C GLN A 296 19.22 1.54 2.35
N LYS A 297 18.04 1.03 1.93
CA LYS A 297 17.52 -0.28 2.38
C LYS A 297 16.87 -1.08 1.24
N LEU A 298 17.60 -1.65 0.28
CA LEU A 298 16.90 -2.33 -0.84
C LEU A 298 17.40 -3.70 -1.26
N SER A 299 16.40 -4.53 -1.56
CA SER A 299 16.41 -5.87 -2.12
C SER A 299 15.98 -5.81 -3.59
N HIS A 300 16.83 -6.24 -4.52
CA HIS A 300 16.72 -5.84 -5.93
C HIS A 300 15.48 -6.27 -6.75
N HIS A 301 14.62 -7.21 -6.33
CA HIS A 301 13.58 -7.77 -7.22
C HIS A 301 12.16 -7.23 -6.98
N LEU A 302 11.72 -7.10 -5.73
CA LEU A 302 10.38 -6.59 -5.42
C LEU A 302 10.24 -5.12 -5.82
N ASP A 303 11.31 -4.34 -5.63
CA ASP A 303 11.33 -2.93 -6.01
C ASP A 303 11.16 -2.73 -7.51
N LEU A 304 11.89 -3.50 -8.33
CA LEU A 304 11.73 -3.47 -9.80
C LEU A 304 10.32 -3.87 -10.22
N THR A 305 9.73 -4.83 -9.51
CA THR A 305 8.36 -5.30 -9.76
C THR A 305 7.34 -4.19 -9.46
N ILE A 306 7.48 -3.50 -8.32
CA ILE A 306 6.63 -2.36 -7.94
C ILE A 306 6.80 -1.20 -8.92
N MET A 307 8.03 -0.88 -9.30
CA MET A 307 8.33 0.17 -10.28
C MET A 307 7.71 -0.11 -11.64
N SER A 308 7.76 -1.37 -12.10
CA SER A 308 7.13 -1.81 -13.35
C SER A 308 5.62 -1.65 -13.29
N ALA A 309 4.99 -2.07 -12.18
CA ALA A 309 3.56 -1.89 -11.97
C ALA A 309 3.15 -0.41 -11.96
N MET A 310 3.88 0.45 -11.25
CA MET A 310 3.65 1.90 -11.23
C MET A 310 3.89 2.56 -12.60
N GLY A 311 4.74 1.96 -13.43
CA GLY A 311 4.98 2.34 -14.83
C GLY A 311 3.88 1.92 -15.80
N GLY A 312 2.90 1.12 -15.36
CA GLY A 312 1.87 0.58 -16.24
C GLY A 312 2.26 -0.72 -16.94
N ASP A 313 3.48 -1.23 -16.75
CA ASP A 313 3.90 -2.53 -17.30
C ASP A 313 3.42 -3.66 -16.39
N VAL A 314 2.14 -3.95 -16.51
CA VAL A 314 1.45 -4.98 -15.74
C VAL A 314 1.98 -6.38 -16.05
N VAL A 315 2.41 -6.64 -17.29
CA VAL A 315 2.92 -7.95 -17.70
C VAL A 315 4.26 -8.22 -17.02
N GLU A 316 5.19 -7.27 -17.06
CA GLU A 316 6.48 -7.40 -16.38
C GLU A 316 6.29 -7.47 -14.86
N ALA A 317 5.36 -6.70 -14.29
CA ALA A 317 5.04 -6.78 -12.87
C ALA A 317 4.51 -8.17 -12.45
N LEU A 318 3.68 -8.83 -13.26
CA LEU A 318 3.17 -10.16 -12.97
C LEU A 318 4.27 -11.24 -13.02
N LEU A 319 5.19 -11.12 -13.98
CA LEU A 319 6.37 -12.00 -14.08
C LEU A 319 7.34 -11.77 -12.92
N GLY A 320 7.59 -10.50 -12.60
CA GLY A 320 8.40 -10.08 -11.44
C GLY A 320 7.84 -10.64 -10.14
N ALA A 321 6.51 -10.57 -9.94
CA ALA A 321 5.83 -11.08 -8.76
C ALA A 321 6.07 -12.58 -8.53
N ALA A 322 5.96 -13.40 -9.59
CA ALA A 322 6.18 -14.84 -9.50
C ALA A 322 7.61 -15.16 -9.05
N ASN A 323 8.59 -14.41 -9.57
CA ASN A 323 9.99 -14.56 -9.18
C ASN A 323 10.27 -14.05 -7.77
N CYS A 324 9.63 -12.96 -7.35
CA CYS A 324 9.83 -12.37 -6.01
C CYS A 324 9.27 -13.26 -4.89
N PHE A 325 8.09 -13.82 -5.10
CA PHE A 325 7.40 -14.59 -4.06
C PHE A 325 7.72 -16.09 -4.10
N GLY A 326 8.34 -16.57 -5.18
CA GLY A 326 8.78 -17.95 -5.30
C GLY A 326 7.69 -18.95 -5.69
N ASP A 327 6.49 -18.47 -6.04
CA ASP A 327 5.40 -19.28 -6.59
C ASP A 327 4.56 -18.49 -7.60
N TRP A 328 3.82 -19.24 -8.42
CA TRP A 328 2.98 -18.71 -9.48
C TRP A 328 1.53 -18.51 -9.09
N TRP A 329 1.10 -18.91 -7.88
CA TRP A 329 -0.32 -18.94 -7.51
C TRP A 329 -0.94 -17.55 -7.56
N PHE A 330 -0.21 -16.58 -7.00
CA PHE A 330 -0.59 -15.18 -7.02
C PHE A 330 -0.65 -14.63 -8.44
N SER A 331 0.44 -14.75 -9.19
CA SER A 331 0.55 -14.21 -10.54
C SER A 331 -0.45 -14.84 -11.51
N ALA A 332 -0.74 -16.13 -11.39
CA ALA A 332 -1.68 -16.83 -12.26
C ALA A 332 -3.11 -16.29 -12.09
N HIS A 333 -3.57 -16.13 -10.84
CA HIS A 333 -4.89 -15.61 -10.54
C HIS A 333 -5.06 -14.15 -10.96
N LEU A 334 -4.05 -13.31 -10.68
CA LEU A 334 -4.09 -11.91 -11.07
C LEU A 334 -4.02 -11.75 -12.60
N SER A 335 -3.21 -12.58 -13.27
CA SER A 335 -3.16 -12.63 -14.75
C SER A 335 -4.51 -13.05 -15.34
N ASP A 336 -5.20 -14.03 -14.76
CA ASP A 336 -6.51 -14.48 -15.24
C ASP A 336 -7.56 -13.36 -15.15
N LEU A 337 -7.55 -12.57 -14.07
CA LEU A 337 -8.41 -11.38 -13.94
C LEU A 337 -8.06 -10.33 -15.00
N ILE A 338 -6.79 -9.94 -15.11
CA ILE A 338 -6.37 -8.89 -16.03
C ILE A 338 -6.63 -9.30 -17.47
N PHE A 339 -6.31 -10.53 -17.84
CA PHE A 339 -6.58 -11.05 -19.17
C PHE A 339 -8.06 -10.91 -19.54
N ARG A 340 -8.97 -11.28 -18.62
CA ARG A 340 -10.43 -11.15 -18.82
C ARG A 340 -10.90 -9.70 -18.93
N ILE A 341 -10.22 -8.77 -18.26
CA ILE A 341 -10.49 -7.32 -18.35
C ILE A 341 -9.90 -6.70 -19.62
N THR A 342 -8.76 -7.18 -20.11
CA THR A 342 -8.13 -6.63 -21.33
C THR A 342 -8.70 -7.19 -22.63
N GLN A 343 -9.46 -8.29 -22.56
CA GLN A 343 -10.19 -8.85 -23.70
C GLN A 343 -11.57 -8.20 -23.93
N THR A 344 -12.01 -7.32 -23.02
CA THR A 344 -13.04 -6.31 -23.27
C THR A 344 -12.41 -5.06 -23.82
#